data_AF-A0A0D0CK86-F1
#
_entry.id   AF-A0A0D0CK86-F1
#
_cell.length_a   1.000
_cell.length_b   1.000
_cell.length_c   1.000
_cell.angle_alpha   90.00
_cell.angle_beta   90.00
_cell.angle_gamma   90.00
#
_symmetry.space_group_name_H-M   'P 1'
#
loop_
_entity.id
_entity.type
_entity.pdbx_description
1 polymer ?
#
loop_
_entity_poly.entity_id
_entity_poly.type
_entity_poly.pdbx_seq_one_letter_code
_entity_poly.pdbx_strand_id
1 'polypeptide(L)'
;MDLPSSSQSTTPHADPLAWKIIYEFTTTDLSLPNTEIRLKAHLGNCFIDADWQLALRAVMDAESDSEAALKAIQPLEHAAMQQPGLKIQNLHCPKELPQLKSTKNELMQSVNVLKSHNHIFDTPPTLDELLDPPEEAEIRKMDLFTIGEKGKKEIVEMVEHETAVARGEVIKIDLDEDEDLVGLCITRIQAMTLCEQLGRAVLEYEDHSSIFVMKI
;
A
#
# COMPACT_ATOMS: atom_id res chain seq x y z
N MET A 1 19.46 3.36 -49.26
CA MET A 1 18.98 2.09 -48.67
C MET A 1 19.64 2.05 -47.33
N ASP A 2 19.07 2.80 -46.38
CA ASP A 2 19.68 3.04 -45.08
C ASP A 2 18.81 2.34 -44.04
N LEU A 3 19.41 1.34 -43.42
CA LEU A 3 18.82 0.48 -42.40
C LEU A 3 18.41 1.34 -41.18
N PRO A 4 17.23 1.10 -40.59
CA PRO A 4 16.87 1.75 -39.34
C PRO A 4 17.70 1.15 -38.20
N SER A 5 18.49 2.00 -37.54
CA SER A 5 19.08 1.71 -36.23
C SER A 5 17.95 1.52 -35.22
N SER A 6 17.53 0.27 -35.06
CA SER A 6 16.60 -0.13 -34.02
C SER A 6 17.34 -0.12 -32.69
N SER A 7 17.34 1.03 -32.01
CA SER A 7 17.65 1.12 -30.58
C SER A 7 16.56 0.38 -29.82
N GLN A 8 16.64 -0.95 -29.79
CA GLN A 8 15.90 -1.72 -28.81
C GLN A 8 16.49 -1.36 -27.45
N SER A 9 15.70 -0.67 -26.64
CA SER A 9 15.89 -0.59 -25.20
C SER A 9 15.63 -1.99 -24.62
N THR A 10 16.50 -2.94 -24.95
CA THR A 10 16.50 -4.27 -24.36
C THR A 10 17.06 -4.10 -22.97
N THR A 11 16.26 -4.43 -21.97
CA THR A 11 16.76 -4.42 -20.60
C THR A 11 17.91 -5.42 -20.50
N PRO A 12 19.01 -5.07 -19.83
CA PRO A 12 20.26 -5.86 -19.86
C PRO A 12 20.05 -7.31 -19.37
N HIS A 13 19.06 -7.54 -18.51
CA HIS A 13 18.67 -8.85 -17.98
C HIS A 13 17.79 -9.68 -18.92
N ALA A 14 17.27 -9.11 -20.01
CA ALA A 14 16.56 -9.84 -21.06
C ALA A 14 17.50 -10.27 -22.21
N ASP A 15 18.80 -9.97 -22.11
CA ASP A 15 19.79 -10.31 -23.12
C ASP A 15 20.21 -11.79 -23.04
N PRO A 16 19.88 -12.62 -24.05
CA PRO A 16 20.24 -14.04 -24.04
C PRO A 16 21.76 -14.27 -24.06
N LEU A 17 22.54 -13.34 -24.61
CA LEU A 17 24.00 -13.45 -24.67
C LEU A 17 24.64 -13.17 -23.31
N ALA A 18 24.04 -12.30 -22.50
CA ALA A 18 24.48 -12.09 -21.11
C ALA A 18 24.23 -13.34 -20.26
N TRP A 19 23.06 -13.98 -20.39
CA TRP A 19 22.77 -15.27 -19.74
C TRP A 19 23.68 -16.40 -20.23
N LYS A 20 24.05 -16.41 -21.52
CA LYS A 20 25.05 -17.35 -22.03
C LYS A 20 26.40 -17.24 -21.30
N ILE A 21 26.84 -16.04 -20.96
CA ILE A 21 28.09 -15.84 -20.18
C ILE A 21 27.95 -16.43 -18.77
N ILE A 22 26.77 -16.32 -18.15
CA ILE A 22 26.45 -16.96 -16.86
C ILE A 22 26.44 -18.49 -16.99
N TYR A 23 25.89 -19.04 -18.07
CA TYR A 23 25.94 -20.49 -18.35
C TYR A 23 27.36 -21.01 -18.63
N GLU A 24 28.21 -20.21 -19.27
CA GLU A 24 29.62 -20.55 -19.44
C GLU A 24 30.34 -20.61 -18.09
N PHE A 25 29.96 -19.76 -17.14
CA PHE A 25 30.49 -19.78 -15.77
C PHE A 25 30.06 -21.02 -14.97
N THR A 26 28.89 -21.62 -15.23
CA THR A 26 28.50 -22.88 -14.56
C THR A 26 29.16 -24.13 -15.14
N THR A 27 29.50 -24.09 -16.42
CA THR A 27 29.99 -25.26 -17.17
C THR A 27 31.50 -25.28 -17.35
N THR A 28 32.13 -24.11 -17.25
CA THR A 28 33.58 -23.93 -17.39
C THR A 28 34.16 -23.52 -16.05
N ASP A 29 35.41 -23.91 -15.77
CA ASP A 29 36.19 -23.48 -14.60
C ASP A 29 36.65 -22.01 -14.74
N LEU A 30 35.70 -21.14 -15.09
CA LEU A 30 35.87 -19.71 -15.22
C LEU A 30 35.81 -19.08 -13.83
N SER A 31 36.72 -18.18 -13.51
CA SER A 31 36.67 -17.45 -12.24
C SER A 31 35.65 -16.32 -12.28
N LEU A 32 35.01 -16.03 -11.15
CA LEU A 32 34.04 -14.93 -11.02
C LEU A 32 34.51 -13.60 -11.63
N PRO A 33 35.76 -13.12 -11.40
CA PRO A 33 36.23 -11.87 -11.98
C PRO A 33 36.28 -11.90 -13.52
N ASN A 34 36.60 -13.05 -14.11
CA ASN A 34 36.62 -13.20 -15.56
C ASN A 34 35.20 -13.17 -16.15
N THR A 35 34.24 -13.77 -15.45
CA THR A 35 32.81 -13.74 -15.82
C THR A 35 32.26 -12.32 -15.77
N GLU A 36 32.54 -11.57 -14.70
CA GLU A 36 32.14 -10.16 -14.56
C GLU A 36 32.76 -9.26 -15.65
N ILE A 37 34.04 -9.45 -15.97
CA ILE A 37 34.70 -8.71 -17.06
C ILE A 37 34.00 -8.97 -18.40
N ARG A 38 33.62 -10.23 -18.69
CA ARG A 38 32.90 -10.60 -19.91
C ARG A 38 31.49 -9.98 -19.94
N LEU A 39 30.76 -10.04 -18.84
CA LEU A 39 29.44 -9.41 -18.70
C LEU A 39 29.52 -7.90 -18.91
N LYS A 40 30.48 -7.24 -18.27
CA LYS A 40 30.69 -5.80 -18.40
C LYS A 40 31.15 -5.40 -19.80
N ALA A 41 31.99 -6.18 -20.45
CA ALA A 41 32.40 -5.95 -21.83
C ALA A 41 31.22 -6.10 -22.81
N HIS A 42 30.30 -7.03 -22.53
CA HIS A 42 29.14 -7.29 -23.36
C HIS A 42 28.02 -6.26 -23.19
N LEU A 43 27.66 -5.94 -21.94
CA LEU A 43 26.57 -5.03 -21.60
C LEU A 43 27.00 -3.55 -21.56
N GLY A 44 28.31 -3.28 -21.50
CA GLY A 44 28.87 -1.93 -21.50
C GLY A 44 28.28 -1.06 -20.38
N ASN A 45 27.69 0.08 -20.76
CA ASN A 45 27.08 1.04 -19.83
C ASN A 45 25.78 0.55 -19.20
N CYS A 46 25.20 -0.55 -19.71
CA CYS A 46 23.99 -1.15 -19.17
C CYS A 46 24.31 -2.21 -18.09
N PHE A 47 25.59 -2.45 -17.79
CA PHE A 47 25.98 -3.36 -16.71
C PHE A 47 25.78 -2.70 -15.34
N ILE A 48 24.92 -3.31 -14.53
CA ILE A 48 24.71 -2.97 -13.12
C ILE A 48 25.08 -4.21 -12.31
N ASP A 49 26.21 -4.16 -11.60
CA ASP A 49 26.72 -5.29 -10.82
C ASP A 49 25.64 -5.88 -9.89
N ALA A 50 24.96 -5.01 -9.15
CA ALA A 50 23.92 -5.41 -8.20
C ALA A 50 22.80 -6.26 -8.85
N ASP A 51 22.48 -6.03 -10.13
CA ASP A 51 21.47 -6.82 -10.84
C ASP A 51 21.97 -8.23 -11.18
N TRP A 52 23.27 -8.43 -11.37
CA TRP A 52 23.83 -9.74 -11.71
C TRP A 52 24.33 -10.54 -10.49
N GLN A 53 24.53 -9.88 -9.36
CA GLN A 53 24.99 -10.50 -8.10
C GLN A 53 24.13 -11.70 -7.67
N LEU A 54 22.81 -11.65 -7.88
CA LEU A 54 21.95 -12.78 -7.51
C LEU A 54 22.24 -14.03 -8.34
N ALA A 55 22.39 -13.87 -9.67
CA ALA A 55 22.73 -14.97 -10.56
C ALA A 55 24.15 -15.50 -10.29
N LEU A 56 25.11 -14.60 -10.06
CA LEU A 56 26.50 -14.98 -9.75
C LEU A 56 26.61 -15.70 -8.41
N ARG A 57 25.90 -15.23 -7.37
CA ARG A 57 25.85 -15.89 -6.07
C ARG A 57 25.19 -17.27 -6.17
N ALA A 58 24.11 -17.41 -6.93
CA ALA A 58 23.48 -18.71 -7.14
C ALA A 58 24.43 -19.76 -7.75
N VAL A 59 25.34 -19.33 -8.62
CA VAL A 59 26.40 -20.20 -9.17
C VAL A 59 27.42 -20.55 -8.09
N MET A 60 27.85 -19.56 -7.30
CA MET A 60 28.84 -19.76 -6.24
C MET A 60 28.33 -20.68 -5.12
N ASP A 61 27.07 -20.53 -4.73
CA ASP A 61 26.42 -21.33 -3.68
C ASP A 61 26.25 -22.80 -4.09
N ALA A 62 26.32 -23.11 -5.39
CA ALA A 62 26.27 -24.47 -5.91
C ALA A 62 27.60 -25.25 -5.74
N GLU A 63 28.63 -24.65 -5.11
CA GLU A 63 29.90 -25.30 -4.71
C GLU A 63 30.49 -26.28 -5.76
N SER A 64 30.61 -25.84 -7.01
CA SER A 64 31.14 -26.63 -8.15
C SER A 64 30.22 -27.71 -8.73
N ASP A 65 28.96 -27.82 -8.27
CA ASP A 65 27.95 -28.65 -8.92
C ASP A 65 27.29 -27.88 -10.08
N SER A 66 27.76 -28.17 -11.29
CA SER A 66 27.21 -27.58 -12.52
C SER A 66 25.71 -27.84 -12.71
N GLU A 67 25.19 -28.98 -12.26
CA GLU A 67 23.77 -29.33 -12.39
C GLU A 67 22.93 -28.51 -11.40
N ALA A 68 23.39 -28.38 -10.16
CA ALA A 68 22.76 -27.54 -9.15
C ALA A 68 22.78 -26.04 -9.55
N ALA A 69 23.90 -25.57 -10.11
CA ALA A 69 24.04 -24.19 -10.58
C ALA A 69 23.08 -23.89 -11.75
N LEU A 70 22.97 -24.79 -12.73
CA LEU A 70 22.03 -24.66 -13.84
C LEU A 70 20.57 -24.61 -13.35
N LYS A 71 20.23 -25.49 -12.40
CA LYS A 71 18.89 -25.53 -11.80
C LYS A 71 18.55 -24.25 -11.03
N ALA A 72 19.54 -23.57 -10.47
CA ALA A 72 19.36 -22.30 -9.76
C ALA A 72 19.21 -21.10 -10.72
N ILE A 73 19.87 -21.14 -11.89
CA ILE A 73 19.90 -20.04 -12.87
C ILE A 73 18.69 -20.06 -13.81
N GLN A 74 18.23 -21.23 -14.25
CA GLN A 74 17.10 -21.34 -15.19
C GLN A 74 15.84 -20.57 -14.77
N PRO A 75 15.40 -20.62 -13.49
CA PRO A 75 14.26 -19.83 -13.03
C PRO A 75 14.52 -18.32 -13.09
N LEU A 76 15.77 -17.88 -12.83
CA LEU A 76 16.16 -16.47 -12.86
C LEU A 76 16.16 -15.92 -14.29
N GLU A 77 16.72 -16.68 -15.25
CA GLU A 77 16.66 -16.33 -16.67
C GLU A 77 15.20 -16.27 -17.14
N HIS A 78 14.42 -17.31 -16.84
CA HIS A 78 13.03 -17.36 -17.28
C HIS A 78 12.23 -16.16 -16.78
N ALA A 79 12.30 -15.82 -15.50
CA ALA A 79 11.56 -14.69 -14.97
C ALA A 79 12.11 -13.33 -15.45
N ALA A 80 13.42 -13.21 -15.70
CA ALA A 80 14.01 -12.01 -16.31
C ALA A 80 13.53 -11.80 -17.76
N MET A 81 13.33 -12.88 -18.52
CA MET A 81 12.77 -12.82 -19.87
C MET A 81 11.26 -12.52 -19.89
N GLN A 82 10.50 -12.99 -18.89
CA GLN A 82 9.06 -12.78 -18.82
C GLN A 82 8.68 -11.37 -18.33
N GLN A 83 9.53 -10.73 -17.52
CA GLN A 83 9.25 -9.40 -16.98
C GLN A 83 10.46 -8.45 -17.16
N PRO A 84 10.57 -7.78 -18.32
CA PRO A 84 11.68 -6.88 -18.64
C PRO A 84 11.80 -5.66 -17.71
N GLY A 85 10.88 -5.47 -16.78
CA GLY A 85 10.89 -4.36 -15.82
C GLY A 85 11.44 -4.73 -14.44
N LEU A 86 11.58 -6.02 -14.10
CA LEU A 86 12.08 -6.40 -12.78
C LEU A 86 13.58 -6.59 -12.77
N LYS A 87 14.24 -5.85 -11.87
CA LYS A 87 15.64 -6.11 -11.51
C LYS A 87 15.72 -7.52 -10.93
N ILE A 88 16.69 -8.30 -11.41
CA ILE A 88 16.95 -9.69 -10.96
C ILE A 88 17.12 -9.75 -9.42
N GLN A 89 17.53 -8.66 -8.76
CA GLN A 89 17.56 -8.55 -7.29
C GLN A 89 16.22 -8.90 -6.60
N ASN A 90 15.09 -8.66 -7.28
CA ASN A 90 13.75 -8.95 -6.78
C ASN A 90 13.27 -10.36 -7.15
N LEU A 91 14.00 -11.09 -8.01
CA LEU A 91 13.77 -12.50 -8.32
C LEU A 91 14.36 -13.39 -7.21
N HIS A 92 14.09 -13.08 -5.95
CA HIS A 92 14.15 -14.13 -4.94
C HIS A 92 13.09 -15.16 -5.34
N CYS A 93 13.54 -16.30 -5.85
CA CYS A 93 12.69 -17.45 -6.12
C CYS A 93 11.80 -17.67 -4.89
N PRO A 94 10.47 -17.45 -4.96
CA PRO A 94 9.65 -17.64 -3.80
C PRO A 94 9.47 -19.15 -3.66
N LYS A 95 10.33 -19.78 -2.85
CA LYS A 95 9.74 -20.72 -1.91
C LYS A 95 8.81 -19.85 -1.09
N GLU A 96 7.50 -19.95 -1.31
CA GLU A 96 6.50 -19.41 -0.39
C GLU A 96 6.90 -19.92 0.99
N LEU A 97 7.64 -19.11 1.74
CA LEU A 97 8.02 -19.45 3.08
C LEU A 97 6.69 -19.57 3.83
N PRO A 98 6.45 -20.67 4.57
CA PRO A 98 5.21 -20.82 5.34
C PRO A 98 4.94 -19.60 6.23
N GLN A 99 6.02 -18.97 6.70
CA GLN A 99 6.01 -17.71 7.44
C GLN A 99 5.43 -16.54 6.63
N LEU A 100 5.82 -16.38 5.35
CA LEU A 100 5.33 -15.32 4.48
C LEU A 100 3.82 -15.46 4.23
N LYS A 101 3.34 -16.69 4.03
CA LYS A 101 1.89 -16.95 3.89
C LYS A 101 1.13 -16.59 5.17
N SER A 102 1.69 -16.93 6.33
CA SER A 102 1.11 -16.56 7.63
C SER A 102 1.04 -15.04 7.79
N THR A 103 2.13 -14.33 7.54
CA THR A 103 2.19 -12.87 7.67
C THR A 103 1.28 -12.16 6.67
N LYS A 104 1.19 -12.65 5.42
CA LYS A 104 0.24 -12.12 4.42
C LYS A 104 -1.21 -12.25 4.89
N ASN A 105 -1.56 -13.40 5.46
CA ASN A 105 -2.91 -13.62 5.97
C ASN A 105 -3.20 -12.73 7.19
N GLU A 106 -2.24 -12.58 8.10
CA GLU A 106 -2.36 -11.71 9.27
C GLU A 106 -2.57 -10.24 8.87
N LEU A 107 -1.78 -9.74 7.92
CA LEU A 107 -1.95 -8.40 7.37
C LEU A 107 -3.34 -8.19 6.77
N MET A 108 -3.79 -9.12 5.91
CA MET A 108 -5.13 -9.03 5.32
C MET A 108 -6.24 -9.13 6.37
N GLN A 109 -6.02 -9.88 7.45
CA GLN A 109 -6.95 -9.95 8.58
C GLN A 109 -7.02 -8.60 9.31
N SER A 110 -5.89 -7.93 9.56
CA SER A 110 -5.86 -6.59 10.14
C SER A 110 -6.58 -5.55 9.26
N VAL A 111 -6.39 -5.59 7.93
CA VAL A 111 -7.10 -4.72 6.98
C VAL A 111 -8.60 -4.95 7.05
N ASN A 112 -9.05 -6.21 7.13
CA ASN A 112 -10.46 -6.53 7.28
C ASN A 112 -11.06 -6.05 8.60
N VAL A 113 -10.31 -6.13 9.70
CA VAL A 113 -10.72 -5.56 11.00
C VAL A 113 -10.83 -4.04 10.92
N LEU A 114 -9.86 -3.36 10.31
CA LEU A 114 -9.93 -1.91 10.08
C LEU A 114 -11.17 -1.51 9.26
N LYS A 115 -11.50 -2.30 8.24
CA LYS A 115 -12.72 -2.13 7.45
C LYS A 115 -13.98 -2.32 8.30
N SER A 116 -14.07 -3.37 9.11
CA SER A 116 -15.27 -3.64 9.92
C SER A 116 -15.51 -2.57 10.99
N HIS A 117 -14.47 -1.85 11.40
CA HIS A 117 -14.58 -0.71 12.32
C HIS A 117 -14.90 0.63 11.60
N ASN A 118 -15.18 0.64 10.29
CA ASN A 118 -15.39 1.85 9.47
C ASN A 118 -14.20 2.83 9.43
N HIS A 119 -12.97 2.37 9.68
CA HIS A 119 -11.77 3.21 9.54
C HIS A 119 -11.25 3.28 8.08
N ILE A 120 -11.75 2.40 7.21
CA ILE A 120 -11.52 2.43 5.76
C ILE A 120 -12.87 2.66 5.11
N PHE A 121 -13.02 3.83 4.48
CA PHE A 121 -14.16 4.08 3.60
C PHE A 121 -13.85 3.43 2.24
N ASP A 122 -14.86 2.82 1.62
CA ASP A 122 -14.79 2.12 0.31
C ASP A 122 -14.17 0.70 0.30
N THR A 123 -13.81 0.24 -0.90
CA THR A 123 -13.26 -1.10 -1.15
C THR A 123 -11.84 -1.17 -0.55
N PRO A 124 -11.54 -2.20 0.28
CA PRO A 124 -10.21 -2.37 0.86
C PRO A 124 -9.18 -2.57 -0.24
N PRO A 125 -7.98 -1.97 -0.09
CA PRO A 125 -6.90 -2.18 -1.05
C PRO A 125 -6.50 -3.66 -1.07
N THR A 126 -6.15 -4.14 -2.26
CA THR A 126 -5.58 -5.46 -2.46
C THR A 126 -4.14 -5.52 -1.97
N LEU A 127 -3.59 -6.73 -1.79
CA LEU A 127 -2.19 -6.85 -1.37
C LEU A 127 -1.23 -6.21 -2.39
N ASP A 128 -1.50 -6.38 -3.68
CA ASP A 128 -0.64 -5.85 -4.73
C ASP A 128 -0.65 -4.31 -4.69
N GLU A 129 -1.82 -3.69 -4.46
CA GLU A 129 -1.94 -2.23 -4.23
C GLU A 129 -1.27 -1.75 -2.94
N LEU A 130 -1.07 -2.61 -1.93
CA LEU A 130 -0.31 -2.25 -0.72
C LEU A 130 1.20 -2.34 -0.92
N LEU A 131 1.64 -3.27 -1.77
CA LEU A 131 3.06 -3.50 -2.07
C LEU A 131 3.58 -2.54 -3.14
N ASP A 132 2.74 -2.21 -4.11
CA ASP A 132 3.01 -1.25 -5.17
C ASP A 132 1.82 -0.27 -5.26
N PRO A 133 1.77 0.72 -4.35
CA PRO A 133 0.67 1.66 -4.34
C PRO A 133 0.62 2.44 -5.64
N PRO A 134 -0.58 2.66 -6.22
CA PRO A 134 -0.71 3.52 -7.38
C PRO A 134 -0.21 4.92 -7.04
N GLU A 135 0.38 5.59 -8.02
CA GLU A 135 0.86 6.96 -7.86
C GLU A 135 -0.26 7.84 -7.30
N GLU A 136 0.01 8.49 -6.16
CA GLU A 136 -0.96 9.34 -5.49
C GLU A 136 -1.41 10.44 -6.46
N ALA A 137 -2.69 10.41 -6.85
CA ALA A 137 -3.24 11.49 -7.64
C ALA A 137 -3.15 12.78 -6.82
N GLU A 138 -2.54 13.83 -7.39
CA GLU A 138 -2.54 15.15 -6.78
C GLU A 138 -4.00 15.60 -6.64
N ILE A 139 -4.53 15.47 -5.42
CA ILE A 139 -5.81 16.06 -5.06
C ILE A 139 -5.56 17.56 -5.17
N ARG A 140 -5.95 18.15 -6.32
CA ARG A 140 -5.96 19.60 -6.46
C ARG A 140 -6.69 20.11 -5.23
N LYS A 141 -6.04 21.00 -4.50
CA LYS A 141 -6.45 21.62 -3.23
C LYS A 141 -7.88 22.21 -3.23
N MET A 142 -8.56 22.16 -4.37
CA MET A 142 -9.93 22.58 -4.65
C MET A 142 -10.99 21.56 -4.20
N ASP A 143 -10.71 20.26 -4.17
CA ASP A 143 -11.77 19.26 -3.88
C ASP A 143 -11.98 18.97 -2.38
N LEU A 144 -10.95 19.19 -1.55
CA LEU A 144 -11.07 19.07 -0.09
C LEU A 144 -11.90 20.21 0.55
N PHE A 145 -12.16 21.28 -0.21
CA PHE A 145 -13.00 22.41 0.19
C PHE A 145 -14.23 22.56 -0.71
N THR A 146 -14.82 21.44 -1.18
CA THR A 146 -16.19 21.46 -1.72
C THR A 146 -17.26 21.66 -0.63
N ILE A 147 -16.86 21.95 0.63
CA ILE A 147 -17.49 23.05 1.36
C ILE A 147 -17.09 24.35 0.64
N GLY A 148 -17.64 24.56 -0.56
CA GLY A 148 -17.39 25.77 -1.34
C GLY A 148 -17.83 27.01 -0.54
N GLU A 149 -17.75 28.20 -1.13
CA GLU A 149 -18.31 29.43 -0.51
C GLU A 149 -19.73 29.21 0.05
N LYS A 150 -20.51 28.32 -0.57
CA LYS A 150 -21.82 27.87 -0.11
C LYS A 150 -21.80 27.24 1.29
N GLY A 151 -20.91 26.29 1.57
CA GLY A 151 -20.86 25.62 2.87
C GLY A 151 -20.26 26.51 3.97
N LYS A 152 -19.33 27.41 3.62
CA LYS A 152 -18.86 28.44 4.57
C LYS A 152 -19.99 29.41 4.94
N LYS A 153 -20.78 29.82 3.95
CA LYS A 153 -21.93 30.70 4.16
C LYS A 153 -23.00 30.03 5.02
N GLU A 154 -23.30 28.75 4.80
CA GLU A 154 -24.24 27.97 5.60
C GLU A 154 -23.80 27.84 7.06
N ILE A 155 -22.49 27.61 7.31
CA ILE A 155 -21.94 27.58 8.67
C ILE A 155 -22.06 28.96 9.34
N VAL A 156 -21.72 30.04 8.62
CA VAL A 156 -21.83 31.41 9.17
C VAL A 156 -23.29 31.75 9.49
N GLU A 157 -24.21 31.46 8.58
CA GLU A 157 -25.65 31.74 8.75
C GLU A 157 -26.23 30.95 9.93
N MET A 158 -25.84 29.69 10.11
CA MET A 158 -26.23 28.87 11.25
C MET A 158 -25.68 29.43 12.57
N VAL A 159 -24.41 29.85 12.61
CA VAL A 159 -23.79 30.44 13.82
C VAL A 159 -24.45 31.78 14.17
N GLU A 160 -24.71 32.62 13.17
CA GLU A 160 -25.42 33.89 13.35
C GLU A 160 -26.83 33.68 13.87
N HIS A 161 -27.56 32.71 13.32
CA HIS A 161 -28.89 32.33 13.78
C HIS A 161 -28.88 31.84 15.24
N GLU A 162 -27.97 30.93 15.61
CA GLU A 162 -27.84 30.43 16.99
C GLU A 162 -27.48 31.57 17.96
N THR A 163 -26.61 32.50 17.54
CA THR A 163 -26.22 33.66 18.34
C THR A 163 -27.39 34.63 18.52
N ALA A 164 -28.20 34.86 17.49
CA ALA A 164 -29.38 35.71 17.56
C ALA A 164 -30.50 35.10 18.43
N VAL A 165 -30.69 33.77 18.36
CA VAL A 165 -31.59 33.02 19.26
C VAL A 165 -31.12 33.13 20.71
N ALA A 166 -29.82 32.95 20.98
CA ALA A 166 -29.27 33.07 22.34
C ALA A 166 -29.39 34.49 22.92
N ARG A 167 -29.37 35.52 22.07
CA ARG A 167 -29.60 36.92 22.45
C ARG A 167 -31.09 37.26 22.62
N GLY A 168 -32.00 36.35 22.28
CA GLY A 168 -33.44 36.57 22.31
C GLY A 168 -33.96 37.49 21.20
N GLU A 169 -33.17 37.70 20.14
CA GLU A 169 -33.53 38.53 18.98
C GLU A 169 -34.43 37.78 17.97
N VAL A 170 -34.47 36.45 18.07
CA VAL A 170 -35.31 35.58 17.24
C VAL A 170 -36.30 34.83 18.13
N ILE A 171 -37.58 35.10 17.97
CA ILE A 171 -38.65 34.35 18.62
C ILE A 171 -38.83 33.05 17.83
N LYS A 172 -38.52 31.92 18.47
CA LYS A 172 -38.80 30.59 17.91
C LYS A 172 -40.32 30.45 17.76
N ILE A 173 -40.79 30.44 16.52
CA ILE A 173 -42.16 30.08 16.21
C ILE A 173 -42.18 28.56 16.22
N ASP A 174 -42.74 27.97 17.27
CA ASP A 174 -43.07 26.54 17.26
C ASP A 174 -44.09 26.33 16.14
N LEU A 175 -43.63 25.69 15.05
CA LEU A 175 -44.51 25.24 13.99
C LEU A 175 -45.36 24.10 14.58
N ASP A 176 -46.66 24.33 14.60
CA ASP A 176 -47.68 23.36 14.99
C ASP A 176 -47.43 22.01 14.32
N GLU A 177 -47.66 20.96 15.09
CA GLU A 177 -47.40 19.56 14.78
C GLU A 177 -48.08 19.12 13.47
N ASP A 178 -47.27 18.80 12.46
CA ASP A 178 -47.66 17.83 11.43
C ASP A 178 -46.73 16.62 11.55
N GLU A 179 -47.38 15.47 11.71
CA GLU A 179 -46.84 14.15 12.02
C GLU A 179 -45.80 13.64 11.00
N ASP A 180 -44.94 12.74 11.49
CA ASP A 180 -44.14 11.76 10.73
C ASP A 180 -42.79 12.16 10.13
N LEU A 181 -41.82 12.57 10.97
CA LEU A 181 -40.41 12.18 10.79
C LEU A 181 -39.76 11.91 12.15
N VAL A 182 -39.77 10.63 12.57
CA VAL A 182 -39.04 10.11 13.74
C VAL A 182 -37.53 10.07 13.43
N GLY A 183 -36.93 11.25 13.30
CA GLY A 183 -35.50 11.47 13.48
C GLY A 183 -35.36 12.30 14.74
N LEU A 184 -35.06 11.66 15.87
CA LEU A 184 -34.92 12.33 17.17
C LEU A 184 -33.79 13.37 17.07
N CYS A 185 -34.11 14.60 16.69
CA CYS A 185 -33.16 15.70 16.64
C CYS A 185 -32.84 16.09 18.07
N ILE A 186 -31.86 15.43 18.67
CA ILE A 186 -31.30 15.81 19.96
C ILE A 186 -30.74 17.22 19.82
N THR A 187 -31.30 18.15 20.59
CA THR A 187 -30.79 19.52 20.70
C THR A 187 -29.41 19.51 21.35
N ARG A 188 -28.58 20.53 21.07
CA ARG A 188 -27.25 20.68 21.67
C ARG A 188 -27.28 20.58 23.20
N ILE A 189 -28.31 21.12 23.84
CA ILE A 189 -28.49 21.06 25.30
C ILE A 189 -28.72 19.62 25.77
N GLN A 190 -29.56 18.87 25.06
CA GLN A 190 -29.79 17.45 25.33
C GLN A 190 -28.53 16.62 25.10
N ALA A 191 -27.74 16.91 24.05
CA ALA A 191 -26.46 16.25 23.80
C ALA A 191 -25.45 16.53 24.93
N MET A 192 -25.33 17.79 25.37
CA MET A 192 -24.45 18.17 26.48
C MET A 192 -24.88 17.48 27.79
N THR A 193 -26.19 17.40 28.03
CA THR A 193 -26.74 16.71 29.21
C THR A 193 -26.45 15.21 29.16
N LEU A 194 -26.56 14.58 27.98
CA LEU A 194 -26.21 13.19 27.77
C LEU A 194 -24.71 12.94 28.04
N CYS A 195 -23.83 13.82 27.55
CA CYS A 195 -22.39 13.73 27.79
C CYS A 195 -22.04 13.89 29.29
N GLU A 196 -22.71 14.79 30.00
CA GLU A 196 -22.54 14.95 31.45
C GLU A 196 -23.07 13.73 32.24
N GLN A 197 -24.18 13.13 31.79
CA GLN A 197 -24.71 11.91 32.39
C GLN A 197 -23.77 10.73 32.17
N LEU A 198 -23.21 10.58 30.97
CA LEU A 198 -22.20 9.55 30.69
C LEU A 198 -20.94 9.74 31.55
N GLY A 199 -20.45 10.99 31.66
CA GLY A 199 -19.28 11.29 32.48
C GLY A 199 -19.48 10.95 33.96
N ARG A 200 -20.68 11.19 34.50
CA ARG A 200 -21.04 10.79 35.86
C ARG A 200 -21.14 9.28 36.03
N ALA A 201 -21.77 8.58 35.09
CA ALA A 201 -21.90 7.13 35.13
C ALA A 201 -20.54 6.39 35.02
N VAL A 202 -19.57 6.97 34.31
CA VAL A 202 -18.20 6.43 34.21
C VAL A 202 -17.44 6.58 35.54
N LEU A 203 -17.66 7.67 36.29
CA LEU A 203 -17.00 7.90 37.57
C LEU A 203 -17.59 7.08 38.72
N GLU A 204 -18.88 6.71 38.67
CA GLU A 204 -19.50 5.84 39.67
C GLU A 204 -19.06 4.36 39.56
N TYR A 205 -18.40 3.97 38.47
CA TYR A 205 -18.00 2.57 38.22
C TYR A 205 -16.61 2.20 38.73
N GLU A 206 -15.85 3.14 39.30
CA GLU A 206 -14.50 2.85 39.85
C GLU A 206 -14.49 2.27 41.27
N ASP A 207 -15.62 2.24 42.00
CA ASP A 207 -15.63 1.78 43.40
C ASP A 207 -16.06 0.30 43.57
N HIS A 208 -16.53 -0.37 42.51
CA HIS A 208 -16.82 -1.81 42.57
C HIS A 208 -16.29 -2.54 41.33
N SER A 209 -15.07 -3.06 41.49
CA SER A 209 -14.45 -4.14 40.71
C SER A 209 -15.45 -5.00 39.91
N SER A 210 -15.58 -4.75 38.61
CA SER A 210 -15.71 -5.81 37.60
C SER A 210 -15.53 -5.27 36.19
N ILE A 211 -14.52 -5.79 35.49
CA ILE A 211 -14.27 -5.57 34.07
C ILE A 211 -15.44 -6.17 33.28
N PHE A 212 -16.34 -5.33 32.76
CA PHE A 212 -17.18 -5.69 31.63
C PHE A 212 -16.92 -4.69 30.50
N VAL A 213 -16.13 -5.15 29.53
CA VAL A 213 -15.93 -4.48 28.25
C VAL A 213 -17.27 -4.47 27.52
N MET A 214 -17.94 -3.32 27.49
CA MET A 214 -19.06 -3.08 26.59
C MET A 214 -18.50 -2.99 25.17
N LYS A 215 -18.61 -4.09 24.42
CA LYS A 215 -18.40 -4.08 22.97
C LYS A 215 -19.51 -3.27 22.32
N ILE A 216 -19.13 -2.15 21.72
CA ILE A 216 -19.89 -1.49 20.65
C ILE A 216 -19.30 -1.97 19.33
#